data_AF-A0A4V3E2V9-F1
#
_entry.id   AF-A0A4V3E2V9-F1
#
_cell.length_a   1.000
_cell.length_b   1.000
_cell.length_c   1.000
_cell.angle_alpha   90.00
_cell.angle_beta   90.00
_cell.angle_gamma   90.00
#
_symmetry.space_group_name_H-M   'P 1'
#
loop_
_entity.id
_entity.type
_entity.pdbx_description
1 polymer ?
#
loop_
_entity_poly.entity_id
_entity_poly.type
_entity_poly.pdbx_seq_one_letter_code
_entity_poly.pdbx_strand_id
1 'polypeptide(L)' 'MKRAGAVCPKCGSTKSPHKEKIMGQDTQDLICADCKHVGWWADFQPENKQEKGSES' A
#
# COMPACT_ATOMS: atom_id res chain seq x y z
N MET A 1 -14.19 5.96 11.65
CA MET A 1 -13.47 6.24 10.37
C MET A 1 -12.34 5.22 10.23
N LYS A 2 -12.54 4.15 9.43
CA LYS A 2 -11.43 3.25 9.09
C LYS A 2 -10.57 4.01 8.08
N ARG A 3 -9.47 4.62 8.53
CA ARG A 3 -8.44 5.14 7.61
C ARG A 3 -8.11 3.98 6.67
N ALA A 4 -8.32 4.16 5.37
CA ALA A 4 -8.09 3.13 4.38
C ALA A 4 -6.65 2.64 4.57
N GLY A 5 -6.52 1.45 5.17
CA GLY A 5 -5.22 0.86 5.44
C GLY A 5 -4.54 0.59 4.12
N ALA A 6 -3.21 0.71 4.11
CA ALA A 6 -2.43 0.34 2.95
C ALA A 6 -2.74 -1.11 2.53
N VAL A 7 -3.06 -1.33 1.25
CA VAL A 7 -3.37 -2.64 0.67
C VAL A 7 -2.20 -3.08 -0.18
N CYS A 8 -1.65 -4.26 0.09
CA CYS A 8 -0.55 -4.79 -0.73
C CYS A 8 -1.05 -5.14 -2.14
N PRO A 9 -0.45 -4.58 -3.22
CA PRO A 9 -0.87 -4.88 -4.59
C PRO A 9 -0.57 -6.32 -5.02
N LYS A 10 0.36 -7.01 -4.33
CA LYS A 10 0.79 -8.37 -4.68
C LYS A 10 -0.08 -9.47 -4.07
N CYS A 11 -0.50 -9.31 -2.82
CA CYS A 11 -1.27 -10.34 -2.09
C CYS A 11 -2.61 -9.87 -1.55
N GLY A 12 -2.97 -8.58 -1.72
CA GLY A 12 -4.21 -8.01 -1.19
C GLY A 12 -4.24 -7.86 0.33
N SER A 13 -3.11 -8.07 1.03
CA SER A 13 -3.07 -7.89 2.49
C SER A 13 -3.39 -6.45 2.87
N THR A 14 -4.24 -6.31 3.88
CA THR A 14 -4.63 -5.02 4.48
C THR A 14 -3.84 -4.71 5.75
N LYS A 15 -2.86 -5.55 6.10
CA LYS A 15 -1.96 -5.29 7.22
C LYS A 15 -1.09 -4.08 6.89
N SER A 16 -0.88 -3.23 7.89
CA SER A 16 -0.02 -2.06 7.74
C SER A 16 1.39 -2.49 7.31
N PRO A 17 1.87 -2.07 6.13
CA PRO A 17 3.23 -2.36 5.71
C PRO A 17 4.21 -1.60 6.59
N HIS A 18 5.42 -2.14 6.72
CA HIS A 18 6.48 -1.54 7.52
C HIS A 18 7.45 -0.79 6.60
N LYS A 19 7.95 0.37 7.04
CA LYS A 19 8.95 1.12 6.29
C LYS A 19 10.29 0.41 6.36
N GLU A 20 10.93 0.19 5.21
CA GLU A 20 12.32 -0.25 5.22
C GLU A 20 13.23 0.94 5.56
N LYS A 21 14.15 0.73 6.50
CA LYS A 21 15.29 1.62 6.71
C LYS A 21 16.53 0.84 6.34
N ILE A 22 17.00 0.99 5.11
CA ILE A 22 18.29 0.43 4.70
C ILE A 22 19.36 1.47 5.08
N MET A 23 20.28 1.07 5.97
CA MET A 23 21.52 1.81 6.28
C MET A 23 21.33 3.30 6.63
N GLY A 24 20.26 3.65 7.34
CA GLY A 24 20.05 5.03 7.82
C GLY A 24 19.50 6.01 6.78
N GLN A 25 19.26 5.57 5.53
CA GLN A 25 18.48 6.32 4.56
C GLN A 25 17.01 5.87 4.60
N ASP A 26 16.12 6.84 4.74
CA ASP A 26 14.68 6.64 4.54
C ASP A 26 14.42 6.51 3.05
N THR A 27 14.37 5.27 2.54
CA THR A 27 14.09 4.99 1.13
C THR A 27 12.60 5.19 0.79
N GLN A 28 11.77 5.46 1.79
CA GLN A 28 10.29 5.59 1.72
C GLN A 28 9.56 4.34 1.21
N ASP A 29 10.29 3.23 1.02
CA ASP A 29 9.71 1.96 0.63
C ASP A 29 8.88 1.34 1.74
N LEU A 30 7.78 0.72 1.34
CA LEU A 30 6.90 -0.05 2.19
C LEU A 30 7.05 -1.53 1.89
N ILE A 31 7.15 -2.33 2.96
CA ILE A 31 7.20 -3.77 2.90
C ILE A 31 5.89 -4.36 3.41
N CYS A 32 5.23 -5.16 2.58
CA CYS A 32 4.09 -5.96 3.00
C CYS A 32 4.47 -6.93 4.14
N ALA A 33 3.72 -6.90 5.23
CA ALA A 33 3.95 -7.77 6.38
C ALA A 33 3.83 -9.27 6.05
N ASP A 34 2.95 -9.63 5.10
CA ASP A 34 2.65 -11.03 4.74
C ASP A 34 3.55 -11.57 3.63
N CYS A 35 3.53 -10.96 2.44
CA CYS A 35 4.24 -11.49 1.27
C CYS A 35 5.64 -10.90 1.05
N LYS A 36 6.09 -10.01 1.94
CA LYS A 36 7.38 -9.30 1.87
C LYS A 36 7.60 -8.53 0.56
N HIS A 37 6.53 -8.22 -0.18
CA HIS A 37 6.62 -7.34 -1.34
C HIS A 37 7.05 -5.94 -0.90
N VAL A 38 8.08 -5.42 -1.56
CA VAL A 38 8.58 -4.05 -1.40
C VAL A 38 8.02 -3.21 -2.54
N GLY A 39 7.48 -2.03 -2.21
CA GLY A 39 6.95 -1.08 -3.19
C GLY A 39 6.75 0.30 -2.59
N TRP A 40 6.35 1.27 -3.41
CA TRP A 40 6.19 2.65 -2.97
C TRP A 40 4.89 2.85 -2.18
N TRP A 41 4.83 3.83 -1.28
CA TRP A 41 3.60 4.11 -0.52
C TRP A 41 2.35 4.32 -1.40
N ALA A 42 2.54 4.88 -2.60
CA ALA A 42 1.49 5.07 -3.59
C ALA A 42 0.86 3.75 -4.07
N ASP A 43 1.68 2.70 -4.28
CA ASP A 43 1.20 1.37 -4.70
C ASP A 43 0.40 0.66 -3.62
N PHE A 44 0.65 1.02 -2.36
CA PHE A 44 -0.08 0.51 -1.22
C PHE A 44 -1.34 1.32 -0.91
N GLN A 45 -1.60 2.43 -1.61
CA GLN A 45 -2.90 3.08 -1.47
C GLN A 45 -3.94 2.20 -2.17
N PRO A 46 -5.07 1.88 -1.52
CA PRO A 46 -6.21 1.39 -2.27
C PRO A 46 -6.55 2.53 -3.24
N GLU A 47 -6.34 2.29 -4.55
CA GLU A 47 -6.81 3.21 -5.59
C GLU A 47 -8.20 3.65 -5.18
N ASN A 48 -8.41 4.96 -5.11
CA ASN A 48 -9.67 5.55 -4.72
C ASN A 48 -10.68 5.15 -5.81
N LYS A 49 -11.24 3.94 -5.73
CA LYS A 49 -12.35 3.44 -6.54
C LYS A 49 -13.64 4.10 -6.04
N GLN A 50 -13.62 5.41 -5.99
CA GLN A 50 -14.77 6.27 -6.22
C GLN A 50 -14.46 6.84 -7.63
N GLU A 51 -15.12 6.52 -8.73
CA GLU A 51 -16.47 6.03 -8.97
C GLU A 51 -16.46 5.38 -10.36
N LYS A 52 -16.96 4.14 -10.49
CA LYS A 52 -17.53 3.68 -11.77
C LYS A 52 -19.05 3.73 -11.62
N GLY A 53 -19.61 4.82 -12.09
CA GLY A 53 -21.02 5.10 -12.35
C GLY A 53 -21.05 6.55 -12.83
N SER A 54 -21.34 6.90 -14.07
CA SER A 54 -22.35 6.41 -15.02
C SER A 54 -21.83 6.82 -16.43
N GLU A 55 -21.82 5.94 -17.43
CA GLU A 55 -22.87 5.78 -18.44
C GLU A 55 -22.96 6.93 -19.48
N SER A 56 -22.74 6.54 -20.75
CA SER A 56 -23.15 7.14 -22.04
C SER A 56 -22.67 8.53 -22.44
#